data_AF-A0A932YXI3-F1
#
_entry.id   AF-A0A932YXI3-F1
#
_cell.length_a   1.000
_cell.length_b   1.000
_cell.length_c   1.000
_cell.angle_alpha   90.00
_cell.angle_beta   90.00
_cell.angle_gamma   90.00
#
_symmetry.space_group_name_H-M   'P 1'
#
loop_
_entity.id
_entity.type
_entity.pdbx_description
1 polymer ?
#
loop_
_entity_poly.entity_id
_entity_poly.type
_entity_poly.pdbx_seq_one_letter_code
_entity_poly.pdbx_strand_id
1 'polypeptide(L)'
;MSIDDVRQYGCPHCGFLYTGLRRWMGVLVSTRCSNCHGTFLVLAAHITASPFPYDCGDGTVIHPVRSPHPHAGIPAHGLPDERPAGGGEYFVTRSLGVRDTNGCFVCGGTPRTRHAMTALVQCRESGERIVDMLTRGALLEPLPHEPLCMMVVIGACTQHQPNLDDLHVSTHADGGTITAEMIACARDA
;
A
#
# COMPACT_ATOMS: atom_id res chain seq x y z
N MET A 1 -7.83 -2.34 -19.40
CA MET A 1 -8.13 -1.29 -18.41
C MET A 1 -8.23 0.08 -19.07
N SER A 2 -9.01 0.98 -18.48
CA SER A 2 -9.12 2.37 -18.93
C SER A 2 -8.13 3.31 -18.22
N ILE A 3 -8.01 4.53 -18.72
CA ILE A 3 -7.26 5.61 -18.07
C ILE A 3 -7.80 5.95 -16.67
N ASP A 4 -9.11 5.85 -16.47
CA ASP A 4 -9.72 6.11 -15.16
C ASP A 4 -9.39 4.98 -14.18
N ASP A 5 -9.40 3.72 -14.65
CA ASP A 5 -8.98 2.57 -13.85
C ASP A 5 -7.52 2.75 -13.37
N VAL A 6 -6.62 3.21 -14.24
CA VAL A 6 -5.21 3.45 -13.90
C VAL A 6 -5.02 4.64 -12.96
N ARG A 7 -5.84 5.69 -13.09
CA ARG A 7 -5.83 6.83 -12.16
C ARG A 7 -6.31 6.42 -10.76
N GLN A 8 -7.26 5.50 -10.69
CA GLN A 8 -7.85 5.07 -9.43
C GLN A 8 -7.01 3.96 -8.74
N TYR A 9 -6.56 2.97 -9.52
CA TYR A 9 -5.94 1.73 -9.01
C TYR A 9 -4.45 1.59 -9.37
N GLY A 10 -3.90 2.53 -10.13
CA GLY A 10 -2.45 2.66 -10.35
C GLY A 10 -1.93 1.77 -11.46
N CYS A 11 -0.64 1.43 -11.38
CA CYS A 11 -0.01 0.47 -12.26
C CYS A 11 -0.67 -0.92 -12.11
N PRO A 12 -1.03 -1.62 -13.19
CA PRO A 12 -1.63 -2.95 -13.09
C PRO A 12 -0.67 -4.04 -12.61
N HIS A 13 0.64 -3.77 -12.59
CA HIS A 13 1.64 -4.75 -12.15
C HIS A 13 1.94 -4.64 -10.65
N CYS A 14 1.87 -3.44 -10.08
CA CYS A 14 2.24 -3.22 -8.68
C CYS A 14 1.27 -2.32 -7.89
N GLY A 15 0.40 -1.56 -8.55
CA GLY A 15 -0.52 -0.59 -7.94
C GLY A 15 0.03 0.83 -7.78
N PHE A 16 1.24 1.12 -8.26
CA PHE A 16 1.88 2.44 -8.06
C PHE A 16 1.15 3.56 -8.83
N LEU A 17 0.86 4.69 -8.18
CA LEU A 17 0.19 5.84 -8.79
C LEU A 17 1.11 6.49 -9.82
N TYR A 18 0.70 6.34 -11.07
CA TYR A 18 1.50 6.63 -12.23
C TYR A 18 1.76 8.13 -12.45
N THR A 19 3.01 8.54 -12.71
CA THR A 19 3.35 9.96 -12.99
C THR A 19 3.86 10.26 -14.40
N GLY A 20 3.90 9.31 -15.34
CA GLY A 20 4.65 9.52 -16.59
C GLY A 20 4.01 9.04 -17.90
N LEU A 21 2.90 9.61 -18.38
CA LEU A 21 2.34 9.23 -19.69
C LEU A 21 3.33 9.53 -20.83
N ARG A 22 3.83 8.50 -21.52
CA ARG A 22 4.91 8.66 -22.51
C ARG A 22 4.47 8.77 -23.96
N ARG A 23 3.32 8.19 -24.36
CA ARG A 23 2.90 8.21 -25.77
C ARG A 23 1.40 7.99 -25.97
N TRP A 24 0.69 9.00 -26.47
CA TRP A 24 -0.70 8.90 -26.89
C TRP A 24 -0.79 8.51 -28.37
N MET A 25 -1.50 7.43 -28.68
CA MET A 25 -1.87 7.03 -30.04
C MET A 25 -3.38 7.11 -30.20
N GLY A 26 -3.92 8.34 -30.10
CA GLY A 26 -5.35 8.61 -30.19
C GLY A 26 -6.13 8.07 -28.98
N VAL A 27 -6.46 6.78 -29.00
CA VAL A 27 -7.32 6.11 -27.98
C VAL A 27 -6.58 5.06 -27.15
N LEU A 28 -5.32 4.79 -27.48
CA LEU A 28 -4.45 3.84 -26.80
C LEU A 28 -3.18 4.56 -26.33
N VAL A 29 -2.80 4.30 -25.09
CA VAL A 29 -1.52 4.76 -24.51
C VAL A 29 -0.70 3.54 -24.14
N SER A 30 0.53 3.48 -24.64
CA SER A 30 1.55 2.55 -24.14
C SER A 30 2.44 3.30 -23.16
N THR A 31 2.60 2.72 -21.98
CA THR A 31 3.23 3.41 -20.87
C THR A 31 4.03 2.44 -20.00
N ARG A 32 5.08 2.95 -19.35
CA ARG A 32 5.97 2.15 -18.49
C ARG A 32 5.93 2.69 -17.07
N CYS A 33 5.64 1.83 -16.09
CA CYS A 33 5.62 2.18 -14.67
C CYS A 33 6.98 2.77 -14.23
N SER A 34 6.97 3.87 -13.49
CA SER A 34 8.21 4.44 -12.92
C SER A 34 8.74 3.64 -11.73
N ASN A 35 7.89 2.86 -11.06
CA ASN A 35 8.27 2.01 -9.94
C ASN A 35 8.76 0.63 -10.42
N CYS A 36 7.84 -0.26 -10.84
CA CYS A 36 8.22 -1.64 -11.22
C CYS A 36 8.78 -1.78 -12.64
N HIS A 37 8.84 -0.68 -13.41
CA HIS A 37 9.29 -0.68 -14.81
C HIS A 37 8.50 -1.56 -15.79
N GLY A 38 7.38 -2.16 -15.36
CA GLY A 38 6.48 -2.90 -16.23
C GLY A 38 5.78 -2.00 -17.24
N THR A 39 5.72 -2.45 -18.50
CA THR A 39 4.97 -1.79 -19.56
C THR A 39 3.53 -2.29 -19.57
N PHE A 40 2.58 -1.40 -19.81
CA PHE A 40 1.17 -1.75 -19.94
C PHE A 40 0.44 -0.80 -20.88
N LEU A 41 -0.69 -1.29 -21.38
CA LEU A 41 -1.55 -0.60 -22.34
C LEU A 41 -2.79 -0.07 -21.66
N VAL A 42 -3.14 1.17 -21.96
CA VAL A 42 -4.27 1.88 -21.36
C VAL A 42 -5.16 2.41 -22.47
N LEU A 43 -6.45 2.06 -22.42
CA LEU A 43 -7.46 2.59 -23.34
C LEU A 43 -8.10 3.86 -22.77
N ALA A 44 -8.56 4.75 -23.64
CA ALA A 44 -9.42 5.86 -23.21
C ALA A 44 -10.70 5.35 -22.51
N ALA A 45 -11.27 6.15 -21.60
CA ALA A 45 -12.36 5.77 -20.67
C ALA A 45 -13.50 4.96 -21.31
N HIS A 46 -13.95 5.36 -22.50
CA HIS A 46 -15.13 4.80 -23.18
C HIS A 46 -14.78 3.77 -24.27
N ILE A 47 -13.50 3.39 -24.41
CA ILE A 47 -13.05 2.50 -25.48
C ILE A 47 -12.89 1.08 -24.93
N THR A 48 -13.66 0.14 -25.49
CA THR A 48 -13.61 -1.29 -25.11
C THR A 48 -12.56 -2.06 -25.88
N ALA A 49 -12.24 -1.66 -27.12
CA ALA A 49 -11.17 -2.25 -27.91
C ALA A 49 -10.50 -1.18 -28.78
N SER A 50 -9.18 -1.27 -28.94
CA SER A 50 -8.45 -0.35 -29.80
C SER A 50 -8.82 -0.58 -31.27
N PRO A 51 -9.24 0.47 -32.01
CA PRO A 51 -9.44 0.38 -33.46
C PRO A 51 -8.11 0.27 -34.21
N PHE A 52 -6.99 0.60 -33.55
CA PHE A 52 -5.65 0.52 -34.12
C PHE A 52 -4.89 -0.70 -33.56
N PRO A 53 -4.17 -1.45 -34.42
CA PRO A 53 -3.27 -2.49 -33.97
C PRO A 53 -2.11 -1.90 -33.14
N TYR A 54 -1.61 -2.68 -32.19
CA TYR A 54 -0.43 -2.37 -31.40
C TYR A 54 0.63 -3.45 -31.65
N ASP A 55 1.82 -3.02 -32.07
CA ASP A 55 2.99 -3.88 -32.22
C ASP A 55 3.70 -4.01 -30.86
N CYS A 56 3.84 -5.24 -30.37
CA CYS A 56 4.50 -5.57 -29.12
C CYS A 56 6.03 -5.44 -29.19
N GLY A 57 6.60 -5.28 -30.39
CA GLY A 57 8.03 -5.14 -30.63
C GLY A 57 8.77 -6.46 -30.89
N ASP A 58 8.07 -7.59 -30.78
CA ASP A 58 8.56 -8.95 -31.09
C ASP A 58 7.99 -9.49 -32.43
N GLY A 59 7.34 -8.62 -33.21
CA GLY A 59 6.60 -8.98 -34.42
C GLY A 59 5.15 -9.41 -34.16
N THR A 60 4.73 -9.52 -32.90
CA THR A 60 3.34 -9.77 -32.53
C THR A 60 2.54 -8.49 -32.60
N VAL A 61 1.45 -8.52 -33.37
CA VAL A 61 0.50 -7.42 -33.47
C VAL A 61 -0.80 -7.80 -32.80
N ILE A 62 -1.27 -6.98 -31.87
CA ILE A 62 -2.52 -7.21 -31.13
C ILE A 62 -3.50 -6.06 -31.32
N HIS A 63 -4.80 -6.32 -31.10
CA HIS A 63 -5.81 -5.30 -30.91
C HIS A 63 -6.20 -5.27 -29.42
N PRO A 64 -5.64 -4.35 -28.61
CA PRO A 64 -5.89 -4.35 -27.17
C PRO A 64 -7.37 -4.25 -26.84
N VAL A 65 -7.87 -5.18 -26.03
CA VAL A 65 -9.23 -5.19 -25.50
C VAL A 65 -9.20 -4.80 -24.02
N ARG A 66 -10.20 -4.05 -23.57
CA ARG A 66 -10.31 -3.61 -22.19
C ARG A 66 -10.55 -4.82 -21.28
N SER A 67 -9.56 -5.11 -20.46
CA SER A 67 -9.69 -5.97 -19.28
C SER A 67 -10.01 -5.16 -18.01
N PRO A 68 -10.65 -5.79 -17.00
CA PRO A 68 -10.70 -5.25 -15.63
C PRO A 68 -9.29 -4.96 -15.09
N HIS A 69 -9.19 -3.97 -14.20
CA HIS A 69 -7.92 -3.71 -13.51
C HIS A 69 -7.62 -4.83 -12.50
N PRO A 70 -6.42 -5.42 -12.48
CA PRO A 70 -6.09 -6.52 -11.56
C PRO A 70 -6.15 -6.10 -10.09
N HIS A 71 -5.97 -4.81 -9.82
CA HIS A 71 -6.09 -4.21 -8.48
C HIS A 71 -7.43 -3.48 -8.26
N ALA A 72 -8.48 -3.83 -9.01
CA ALA A 72 -9.80 -3.23 -8.79
C ALA A 72 -10.23 -3.39 -7.33
N GLY A 73 -10.62 -2.28 -6.69
CA GLY A 73 -10.94 -2.21 -5.27
C GLY A 73 -9.75 -1.89 -4.35
N ILE A 74 -8.53 -1.82 -4.89
CA ILE A 74 -7.32 -1.42 -4.16
C ILE A 74 -6.80 -0.09 -4.75
N PRO A 75 -6.95 1.03 -4.04
CA PRO A 75 -6.38 2.33 -4.41
C PRO A 75 -4.89 2.29 -4.78
N ALA A 76 -4.48 3.20 -5.67
CA ALA A 76 -3.11 3.32 -6.18
C ALA A 76 -2.14 4.00 -5.19
N HIS A 77 -0.94 3.47 -4.93
CA HIS A 77 -0.03 3.94 -3.85
C HIS A 77 1.22 4.72 -4.33
N GLY A 78 1.90 5.45 -3.43
CA GLY A 78 3.07 6.31 -3.70
C GLY A 78 4.44 5.62 -3.73
N LEU A 79 5.52 6.42 -3.78
CA LEU A 79 6.91 5.91 -3.71
C LEU A 79 7.29 5.62 -2.26
N PRO A 80 8.10 4.58 -2.00
CA PRO A 80 8.67 4.37 -0.68
C PRO A 80 9.50 5.57 -0.24
N ASP A 81 9.36 5.94 1.02
CA ASP A 81 10.25 6.88 1.67
C ASP A 81 11.67 6.30 1.76
N GLU A 82 12.65 7.20 1.78
CA GLU A 82 13.98 6.83 2.26
C GLU A 82 13.86 6.34 3.70
N ARG A 83 14.58 5.26 4.04
CA ARG A 83 14.53 4.72 5.40
C ARG A 83 15.15 5.71 6.39
N PRO A 84 14.62 5.83 7.62
CA PRO A 84 15.26 6.62 8.67
C PRO A 84 16.70 6.18 8.89
N ALA A 85 17.62 7.13 9.09
CA ALA A 85 19.05 6.86 9.23
C ALA A 85 19.39 5.92 10.42
N GLY A 86 18.52 5.88 11.44
CA GLY A 86 18.63 5.00 12.61
C GLY A 86 18.06 3.59 12.40
N GLY A 87 17.53 3.27 11.22
CA GLY A 87 16.80 2.03 10.94
C GLY A 87 15.29 2.18 11.12
N GLY A 88 14.54 1.10 10.89
CA GLY A 88 13.09 1.09 10.97
C GLY A 88 12.37 1.69 9.76
N GLU A 89 11.15 2.17 9.99
CA GLU A 89 10.27 2.78 8.99
C GLU A 89 9.54 3.99 9.58
N TYR A 90 9.26 5.00 8.75
CA TYR A 90 8.39 6.09 9.17
C TYR A 90 6.99 5.56 9.50
N PHE A 91 6.52 5.88 10.70
CA PHE A 91 5.30 5.38 11.31
C PHE A 91 4.68 6.49 12.16
N VAL A 92 4.08 7.47 11.50
CA VAL A 92 3.39 8.56 12.20
C VAL A 92 2.01 8.07 12.61
N THR A 93 1.88 7.75 13.89
CA THR A 93 0.63 7.32 14.51
C THR A 93 -0.43 8.41 14.41
N ARG A 94 -1.62 8.05 13.91
CA ARG A 94 -2.76 8.95 13.74
C ARG A 94 -3.83 8.78 14.82
N SER A 95 -4.06 7.54 15.25
CA SER A 95 -5.10 7.25 16.23
C SER A 95 -4.82 6.00 17.03
N LEU A 96 -5.27 6.03 18.29
CA LEU A 96 -5.57 4.87 19.10
C LEU A 96 -7.09 4.72 19.17
N GLY A 97 -7.62 3.51 19.05
CA GLY A 97 -9.05 3.32 19.07
C GLY A 97 -9.49 1.87 18.96
N VAL A 98 -10.78 1.71 18.65
CA VAL A 98 -11.40 0.39 18.50
C VAL A 98 -11.61 0.07 17.04
N ARG A 99 -10.95 -0.99 16.56
CA ARG A 99 -11.03 -1.44 15.17
C ARG A 99 -10.82 -2.93 15.08
N ASP A 100 -11.46 -3.58 14.12
CA ASP A 100 -11.22 -4.99 13.85
C ASP A 100 -9.79 -5.17 13.31
N THR A 101 -8.96 -5.88 14.07
CA THR A 101 -7.61 -6.26 13.63
C THR A 101 -7.52 -7.78 13.44
N ASN A 102 -6.45 -8.23 12.78
CA ASN A 102 -6.16 -9.64 12.53
C ASN A 102 -5.62 -10.39 13.76
N GLY A 103 -5.62 -9.75 14.93
CA GLY A 103 -5.18 -10.34 16.19
C GLY A 103 -4.37 -9.36 17.05
N CYS A 104 -3.74 -9.92 18.08
CA CYS A 104 -2.88 -9.19 19.00
C CYS A 104 -1.40 -9.30 18.57
N PHE A 105 -0.70 -8.17 18.49
CA PHE A 105 0.72 -8.15 18.09
C PHE A 105 1.64 -8.85 19.12
N VAL A 106 1.21 -8.93 20.39
CA VAL A 106 1.93 -9.63 21.46
C VAL A 106 1.66 -11.15 21.41
N CYS A 107 0.41 -11.57 21.68
CA CYS A 107 0.08 -12.99 21.87
C CYS A 107 -0.51 -13.69 20.64
N GLY A 108 -0.71 -12.99 19.52
CA GLY A 108 -1.41 -13.51 18.34
C GLY A 108 -2.94 -13.37 18.46
N GLY A 109 -3.52 -13.76 19.59
CA GLY A 109 -4.95 -13.58 19.90
C GLY A 109 -5.91 -14.15 18.84
N THR A 110 -7.19 -13.81 18.95
CA THR A 110 -8.20 -14.06 17.91
C THR A 110 -8.47 -12.78 17.12
N PRO A 111 -8.88 -12.87 15.85
CA PRO A 111 -9.33 -11.71 15.07
C PRO A 111 -10.45 -10.94 15.78
N ARG A 112 -10.60 -9.64 15.49
CA ARG A 112 -11.51 -8.69 16.16
C ARG A 112 -11.09 -8.28 17.59
N THR A 113 -9.79 -8.24 17.83
CA THR A 113 -9.23 -7.53 18.98
C THR A 113 -9.62 -6.05 18.92
N ARG A 114 -10.04 -5.48 20.06
CA ARG A 114 -10.70 -4.18 20.10
C ARG A 114 -9.76 -3.00 20.29
N HIS A 115 -8.46 -3.17 20.49
CA HIS A 115 -7.55 -2.04 20.62
C HIS A 115 -6.65 -2.00 19.40
N ALA A 116 -6.59 -0.85 18.75
CA ALA A 116 -5.84 -0.67 17.52
C ALA A 116 -5.10 0.66 17.53
N MET A 117 -3.87 0.63 17.04
CA MET A 117 -3.06 1.78 16.69
C MET A 117 -2.96 1.84 15.18
N THR A 118 -3.19 3.02 14.60
CA THR A 118 -3.06 3.22 13.15
C THR A 118 -2.01 4.27 12.82
N ALA A 119 -1.28 4.03 11.74
CA ALA A 119 -0.34 4.98 11.16
C ALA A 119 -0.50 5.03 9.64
N LEU A 120 -0.28 6.21 9.07
CA LEU A 120 -0.19 6.35 7.62
C LEU A 120 1.26 6.13 7.19
N VAL A 121 1.43 5.37 6.12
CA VAL A 121 2.70 5.13 5.45
C VAL A 121 2.57 5.55 4.00
N GLN A 122 3.62 6.12 3.42
CA GLN A 122 3.57 6.74 2.11
C GLN A 122 3.44 5.73 0.95
N CYS A 123 3.68 4.45 1.20
CA CYS A 123 3.52 3.44 0.18
C CYS A 123 3.24 2.06 0.76
N ARG A 124 2.79 1.17 -0.12
CA ARG A 124 2.55 -0.24 0.20
C ARG A 124 3.79 -0.96 0.70
N GLU A 125 4.93 -0.76 0.02
CA GLU A 125 6.17 -1.46 0.36
C GLU A 125 6.66 -1.13 1.78
N SER A 126 6.62 0.14 2.20
CA SER A 126 6.97 0.55 3.56
C SER A 126 6.01 -0.05 4.59
N GLY A 127 4.71 -0.05 4.28
CA GLY A 127 3.70 -0.69 5.11
C GLY A 127 3.91 -2.20 5.27
N GLU A 128 4.23 -2.90 4.18
CA GLU A 128 4.54 -4.34 4.20
C GLU A 128 5.77 -4.62 5.09
N ARG A 129 6.83 -3.79 5.00
CA ARG A 129 8.00 -3.93 5.88
C ARG A 129 7.66 -3.76 7.36
N ILE A 130 6.74 -2.86 7.72
CA ILE A 130 6.27 -2.70 9.10
C ILE A 130 5.46 -3.91 9.56
N VAL A 131 4.56 -4.40 8.72
CA VAL A 131 3.77 -5.61 9.02
C VAL A 131 4.69 -6.81 9.23
N ASP A 132 5.73 -6.95 8.41
CA ASP A 132 6.73 -8.01 8.55
C ASP A 132 7.52 -7.91 9.87
N MET A 133 7.87 -6.70 10.32
CA MET A 133 8.53 -6.50 11.62
C MET A 133 7.68 -6.97 12.81
N LEU A 134 6.35 -6.83 12.72
CA LEU A 134 5.43 -7.22 13.80
C LEU A 134 5.18 -8.73 13.84
N THR A 135 5.38 -9.45 12.74
CA THR A 135 5.14 -10.90 12.53
C THR A 135 3.69 -11.36 12.71
N ARG A 136 2.86 -10.64 13.48
CA ARG A 136 1.47 -10.95 13.82
C ARG A 136 0.73 -9.69 14.26
N GLY A 137 -0.60 -9.73 14.23
CA GLY A 137 -1.45 -8.67 14.81
C GLY A 137 -1.33 -7.31 14.13
N ALA A 138 -0.78 -7.28 12.91
CA ALA A 138 -0.69 -6.08 12.09
C ALA A 138 -1.25 -6.36 10.69
N LEU A 139 -1.95 -5.40 10.12
CA LEU A 139 -2.46 -5.47 8.75
C LEU A 139 -2.25 -4.13 8.03
N LEU A 140 -2.26 -4.21 6.70
CA LEU A 140 -2.14 -3.06 5.82
C LEU A 140 -3.48 -2.83 5.12
N GLU A 141 -4.03 -1.62 5.24
CA GLU A 141 -5.26 -1.22 4.56
C GLU A 141 -5.01 -0.09 3.57
N PRO A 142 -5.57 -0.17 2.36
CA PRO A 142 -5.59 0.97 1.47
C PRO A 142 -6.64 2.00 1.91
N LEU A 143 -6.40 3.28 1.63
CA LEU A 143 -7.33 4.37 1.92
C LEU A 143 -8.06 4.83 0.65
N PRO A 144 -9.41 4.77 0.59
CA PRO A 144 -10.15 5.17 -0.61
C PRO A 144 -9.95 6.64 -1.03
N HIS A 145 -9.68 7.53 -0.07
CA HIS A 145 -9.57 8.98 -0.29
C HIS A 145 -8.12 9.50 -0.26
N GLU A 146 -7.16 8.67 0.14
CA GLU A 146 -5.74 9.01 0.19
C GLU A 146 -4.96 7.91 -0.55
N PRO A 147 -5.14 7.77 -1.88
CA PRO A 147 -4.65 6.61 -2.62
C PRO A 147 -3.14 6.43 -2.44
N LEU A 148 -2.40 7.54 -2.43
CA LEU A 148 -0.96 7.54 -2.27
C LEU A 148 -0.48 6.90 -0.97
N CYS A 149 -1.29 6.90 0.09
CA CYS A 149 -0.91 6.39 1.39
C CYS A 149 -1.58 5.05 1.67
N MET A 150 -0.90 4.22 2.46
CA MET A 150 -1.51 3.05 3.07
C MET A 150 -1.64 3.30 4.57
N MET A 151 -2.56 2.61 5.23
CA MET A 151 -2.71 2.64 6.67
C MET A 151 -2.25 1.30 7.25
N VAL A 152 -1.24 1.35 8.11
CA VAL A 152 -0.87 0.19 8.94
C VAL A 152 -1.74 0.22 10.19
N VAL A 153 -2.32 -0.93 10.53
CA VAL A 153 -3.17 -1.13 11.70
C VAL A 153 -2.53 -2.20 12.57
N ILE A 154 -2.14 -1.85 13.79
CA ILE A 154 -1.56 -2.76 14.79
C ILE A 154 -2.58 -2.99 15.88
N GLY A 155 -2.91 -4.25 16.17
CA GLY A 155 -3.94 -4.63 17.11
C GLY A 155 -3.42 -5.22 18.42
N ALA A 156 -4.16 -5.02 19.51
CA ALA A 156 -3.93 -5.64 20.80
C ALA A 156 -5.24 -6.12 21.45
N CYS A 157 -5.16 -7.22 22.19
CA CYS A 157 -6.26 -7.62 23.09
C CYS A 157 -6.26 -6.73 24.33
N THR A 158 -7.35 -6.74 25.09
CA THR A 158 -7.50 -5.91 26.31
C THR A 158 -6.38 -6.11 27.31
N GLN A 159 -5.86 -7.33 27.45
CA GLN A 159 -4.72 -7.61 28.34
C GLN A 159 -3.43 -6.92 27.88
N HIS A 160 -3.20 -6.81 26.57
CA HIS A 160 -1.99 -6.22 25.99
C HIS A 160 -2.24 -4.81 25.42
N GLN A 161 -3.32 -4.15 25.82
CA GLN A 161 -3.54 -2.74 25.51
C GLN A 161 -2.36 -1.88 26.03
N PRO A 162 -1.84 -2.08 27.26
CA PRO A 162 -0.70 -1.30 27.74
C PRO A 162 0.52 -1.39 26.82
N ASN A 163 0.83 -2.59 26.30
CA ASN A 163 1.91 -2.79 25.34
C ASN A 163 1.73 -1.98 24.05
N LEU A 164 0.48 -1.84 23.58
CA LEU A 164 0.15 -1.03 22.41
C LEU A 164 0.31 0.48 22.71
N ASP A 165 -0.09 0.91 23.91
CA ASP A 165 0.06 2.29 24.37
C ASP A 165 1.56 2.66 24.54
N ASP A 166 2.38 1.75 25.06
CA ASP A 166 3.83 1.92 25.19
C ASP A 166 4.53 1.99 23.82
N LEU A 167 4.11 1.14 22.87
CA LEU A 167 4.60 1.22 21.49
C LEU A 167 4.23 2.57 20.87
N HIS A 168 3.00 3.04 21.06
CA HIS A 168 2.55 4.35 20.59
C HIS A 168 3.41 5.48 21.14
N VAL A 169 3.64 5.51 22.45
CA VAL A 169 4.49 6.52 23.11
C VAL A 169 5.92 6.46 22.58
N SER A 170 6.46 5.26 22.39
CA SER A 170 7.81 5.07 21.87
C SER A 170 7.95 5.62 20.45
N THR A 171 6.99 5.31 19.55
CA THR A 171 7.02 5.82 18.16
C THR A 171 6.94 7.34 18.10
N HIS A 172 6.16 7.97 18.99
CA HIS A 172 6.12 9.43 19.10
C HIS A 172 7.42 10.02 19.63
N ALA A 173 8.04 9.39 20.63
CA ALA A 173 9.30 9.83 21.19
C ALA A 173 10.45 9.77 20.17
N ASP A 174 10.42 8.81 19.25
CA ASP A 174 11.40 8.63 18.16
C ASP A 174 11.03 9.40 16.88
N GLY A 175 10.24 10.46 17.00
CA GLY A 175 9.92 11.35 15.88
C GLY A 175 9.00 10.74 14.82
N GLY A 176 8.22 9.72 15.17
CA GLY A 176 7.32 9.02 14.25
C GLY A 176 8.02 7.92 13.45
N THR A 177 8.94 7.19 14.08
CA THR A 177 9.60 6.02 13.51
C THR A 177 9.22 4.77 14.31
N ILE A 178 9.12 3.63 13.64
CA ILE A 178 8.98 2.31 14.28
C ILE A 178 10.16 1.42 13.92
N THR A 179 10.77 0.81 14.93
CA THR A 179 11.88 -0.14 14.77
C THR A 179 11.54 -1.52 15.33
N ALA A 180 12.29 -2.54 14.92
CA ALA A 180 12.13 -3.89 15.43
C ALA A 180 12.42 -3.98 16.94
N GLU A 181 13.37 -3.19 17.43
CA GLU A 181 13.74 -3.11 18.84
C GLU A 181 12.58 -2.53 19.67
N MET A 182 11.93 -1.47 19.19
CA MET A 182 10.76 -0.88 19.87
C MET A 182 9.61 -1.87 19.96
N ILE A 183 9.36 -2.62 18.87
CA ILE A 183 8.34 -3.68 18.84
C ILE A 183 8.68 -4.78 19.84
N ALA A 184 9.94 -5.23 19.91
CA ALA A 184 10.38 -6.25 20.84
C ALA A 184 10.21 -5.79 22.29
N CYS A 185 10.71 -4.59 22.63
CA CYS A 185 10.56 -4.01 23.97
C CYS A 185 9.10 -3.90 24.39
N ALA A 186 8.23 -3.40 23.49
CA ALA A 186 6.80 -3.28 23.79
C ALA A 186 6.12 -4.64 23.95
N ARG A 187 6.57 -5.70 23.26
CA ARG A 187 5.97 -7.04 23.38
C ARG A 187 6.34 -7.76 24.67
N ASP A 188 7.52 -7.48 25.22
CA ASP A 188 8.07 -8.18 26.39
C ASP A 188 7.83 -7.43 27.72
N ALA A 189 7.20 -6.25 27.67
CA ALA A 189 6.78 -5.46 28.83
C ALA A 189 5.53 -6.02 29.53
#